data_AF-A0A948ISD9-F1
#
_entry.id   AF-A0A948ISD9-F1
#
_cell.length_a   1.000
_cell.length_b   1.000
_cell.length_c   1.000
_cell.angle_alpha   90.00
_cell.angle_beta   90.00
_cell.angle_gamma   90.00
#
_symmetry.space_group_name_H-M   'P 1'
#
loop_
_entity.id
_entity.type
_entity.pdbx_description
1 polymer ?
#
loop_
_entity_poly.entity_id
_entity_poly.type
_entity_poly.pdbx_seq_one_letter_code
_entity_poly.pdbx_strand_id
1 'polypeptide(L)'
;MTLEQRLRVGVLSLVAAASVASSAGAAGSAKALSDTDARAYAAAFQAVEQGDFLGAQLEAAPIQDRSLDGYLSFRALMHPTAHKASFDELSSWLSKFRDLPLADRVFSLAAKRQPGEAVALPRPEVALVDTARSEITRPAREAFYSGDARTAFQLAMNVGERWIAGLAAWRMQDYGQAHDYFAQVARDDETDPWLRSAGAYWAARSAVALGDAATAQAFLRLAAQSPQTFYGMIAERQVQMTMAQAPTGQFIPAAFRAPEPPASPLLDADPRAHRASALAQIGRADEARQELRAGLALARTGDERKAWTALISSMGPAAGPGVQRPQYLSFGEYQTPTLTPKDGFTVDKALVYAIVRQESAFNPMAVSPVGAMGLMQLMPASAALATGDNTYRKRPKTLFNPAVNLRAGQDYLSYLMDRGVGGDILQVVAAYNAGPGAVLKTTAMVGADDPLLTIECLPALETRNYVEKVMAAYWTYKRMFGEETRTLDALAGGARRIDVRLDLANPASPQPQVTPQTLQVGAATTLQTAAFD
;
A
#
# COMPACT_ATOMS: atom_id res chain seq x y z
N MET A 1 -4.02 31.46 -52.62
CA MET A 1 -3.26 32.43 -51.80
C MET A 1 -1.84 31.94 -51.71
N THR A 2 -0.89 32.81 -52.04
CA THR A 2 0.51 32.50 -52.39
C THR A 2 1.44 32.53 -51.17
N LEU A 3 2.62 31.93 -51.36
CA LEU A 3 3.69 31.64 -50.41
C LEU A 3 4.30 32.86 -49.67
N GLU A 4 3.80 34.08 -49.90
CA GLU A 4 4.30 35.32 -49.30
C GLU A 4 3.64 35.71 -47.96
N GLN A 5 2.63 34.96 -47.46
CA GLN A 5 1.95 35.30 -46.21
C GLN A 5 2.50 34.60 -44.94
N ARG A 6 3.69 33.99 -44.98
CA ARG A 6 4.20 33.20 -43.83
C ARG A 6 5.48 33.69 -43.16
N LEU A 7 6.11 34.77 -43.59
CA LEU A 7 7.37 35.21 -42.97
C LEU A 7 7.45 36.73 -42.93
N ARG A 8 7.02 37.34 -41.80
CA ARG A 8 7.58 38.61 -41.32
C ARG A 8 7.14 38.95 -39.89
N VAL A 9 8.19 39.10 -39.06
CA VAL A 9 8.31 39.91 -37.84
C VAL A 9 7.84 39.28 -36.53
N GLY A 10 8.83 38.95 -35.70
CA GLY A 10 8.66 38.70 -34.27
C GLY A 10 8.92 39.93 -33.41
N VAL A 11 8.80 39.69 -32.10
CA VAL A 11 9.29 40.46 -30.95
C VAL A 11 8.48 41.71 -30.57
N LEU A 12 7.65 41.56 -29.53
CA LEU A 12 7.53 42.40 -28.31
C LEU A 12 6.10 42.36 -27.77
N SER A 13 5.90 41.73 -26.61
CA SER A 13 5.04 42.21 -25.51
C SER A 13 5.17 41.24 -24.34
N LEU A 14 6.03 41.63 -23.41
CA LEU A 14 6.16 41.09 -22.06
C LEU A 14 5.20 41.88 -21.16
N VAL A 15 4.71 41.23 -20.10
CA VAL A 15 4.08 41.78 -18.88
C VAL A 15 2.56 41.57 -18.70
N ALA A 16 2.26 40.99 -17.53
CA ALA A 16 0.99 40.95 -16.78
C ALA A 16 -0.03 39.82 -17.07
N ALA A 17 0.34 38.59 -16.67
CA ALA A 17 -0.62 37.70 -16.00
C ALA A 17 -0.07 37.39 -14.59
N ALA A 18 -0.23 38.37 -13.69
CA ALA A 18 0.08 38.20 -12.28
C ALA A 18 -1.09 37.46 -11.60
N SER A 19 -0.76 36.28 -11.05
CA SER A 19 -1.19 35.79 -9.74
C SER A 19 -2.68 35.86 -9.37
N VAL A 20 -3.37 34.73 -9.56
CA VAL A 20 -4.08 34.08 -8.43
C VAL A 20 -3.66 32.60 -8.44
N ALA A 21 -2.38 32.37 -8.17
CA ALA A 21 -1.95 31.08 -7.66
C ALA A 21 -2.40 31.03 -6.20
N SER A 22 -3.32 30.11 -5.90
CA SER A 22 -3.80 29.83 -4.55
C SER A 22 -2.61 29.61 -3.62
N SER A 23 -2.32 30.61 -2.79
CA SER A 23 -1.43 30.51 -1.64
C SER A 23 -2.12 29.72 -0.53
N ALA A 24 -2.37 28.43 -0.78
CA ALA A 24 -2.92 27.49 0.20
C ALA A 24 -2.19 26.16 0.03
N GLY A 25 -0.97 26.10 0.54
CA GLY A 25 -0.10 24.93 0.48
C GLY A 25 1.37 25.19 0.80
N ALA A 26 1.68 26.24 1.56
CA ALA A 26 3.02 26.47 2.12
C ALA A 26 2.88 26.76 3.62
N ALA A 27 2.22 25.86 4.34
CA ALA A 27 2.18 25.88 5.79
C ALA A 27 3.26 24.92 6.31
N GLY A 28 4.44 25.46 6.58
CA GLY A 28 5.26 25.06 7.73
C GLY A 28 6.04 23.75 7.70
N SER A 29 6.75 23.39 6.61
CA SER A 29 7.92 22.51 6.77
C SER A 29 9.12 23.38 7.18
N ALA A 30 9.78 23.07 8.29
CA ALA A 30 10.97 23.81 8.70
C ALA A 30 12.08 23.65 7.64
N LYS A 31 12.48 24.79 7.03
CA LYS A 31 13.50 24.84 5.96
C LYS A 31 14.85 24.44 6.55
N ALA A 32 15.47 23.40 6.00
CA ALA A 32 16.81 22.99 6.38
C ALA A 32 17.89 23.76 5.60
N LEU A 33 17.66 23.96 4.30
CA LEU A 33 18.59 24.72 3.46
C LEU A 33 18.18 26.19 3.38
N SER A 34 19.17 27.06 3.21
CA SER A 34 18.92 28.43 2.76
C SER A 34 18.25 28.42 1.38
N ASP A 35 17.48 29.46 1.04
CA ASP A 35 16.83 29.55 -0.28
C ASP A 35 17.85 29.65 -1.43
N THR A 36 19.10 30.03 -1.14
CA THR A 36 20.21 30.04 -2.10
C THR A 36 20.75 28.62 -2.29
N ASP A 37 21.07 27.91 -1.21
CA ASP A 37 21.59 26.54 -1.29
C ASP A 37 20.56 25.57 -1.88
N ALA A 38 19.28 25.73 -1.53
CA ALA A 38 18.20 24.90 -2.08
C ALA A 38 18.07 25.06 -3.61
N ARG A 39 18.16 26.29 -4.13
CA ARG A 39 18.12 26.54 -5.58
C ARG A 39 19.36 25.99 -6.29
N ALA A 40 20.53 26.19 -5.71
CA ALA A 40 21.80 25.69 -6.24
C ALA A 40 21.83 24.16 -6.27
N TYR A 41 21.39 23.48 -5.20
CA TYR A 41 21.27 22.02 -5.20
C TYR A 41 20.24 21.53 -6.23
N ALA A 42 19.07 22.16 -6.33
CA ALA A 42 18.07 21.78 -7.32
C ALA A 42 18.63 21.87 -8.75
N ALA A 43 19.34 22.95 -9.08
CA ALA A 43 20.01 23.10 -10.37
C ALA A 43 21.12 22.06 -10.59
N ALA A 44 21.96 21.81 -9.58
CA ALA A 44 23.03 20.82 -9.67
C ALA A 44 22.50 19.39 -9.89
N PHE A 45 21.44 19.00 -9.18
CA PHE A 45 20.80 17.70 -9.37
C PHE A 45 20.19 17.55 -10.76
N GLN A 46 19.51 18.59 -11.26
CA GLN A 46 18.95 18.60 -12.61
C GLN A 46 20.06 18.46 -13.68
N ALA A 47 21.19 19.14 -13.51
CA ALA A 47 22.33 19.03 -14.41
C ALA A 47 22.93 17.61 -14.40
N VAL A 48 23.11 16.98 -13.23
CA VAL A 48 23.55 15.57 -13.12
C VAL A 48 22.58 14.63 -13.82
N GLU A 49 21.27 14.82 -13.65
CA GLU A 49 20.24 13.98 -14.28
C GLU A 49 20.21 14.11 -15.81
N GLN A 50 20.71 15.22 -16.36
CA GLN A 50 20.91 15.43 -17.79
C GLN A 50 22.28 14.94 -18.30
N GLY A 51 23.15 14.46 -17.42
CA GLY A 51 24.52 14.08 -17.72
C GLY A 51 25.51 15.26 -17.83
N ASP A 52 25.10 16.48 -17.47
CA ASP A 52 25.97 17.65 -17.42
C ASP A 52 26.70 17.74 -16.07
N PHE A 53 27.76 16.95 -15.92
CA PHE A 53 28.52 16.89 -14.67
C PHE A 53 29.35 18.16 -14.40
N LEU A 54 29.76 18.89 -15.45
CA LEU A 54 30.50 20.13 -15.28
C LEU A 54 29.56 21.26 -14.84
N GLY A 55 28.39 21.37 -15.46
CA GLY A 55 27.34 22.29 -15.03
C GLY A 55 26.91 22.01 -13.58
N ALA A 56 26.73 20.74 -13.23
CA ALA A 56 26.43 20.36 -11.85
C ALA A 56 27.50 20.81 -10.84
N GLN A 57 28.79 20.73 -11.19
CA GLN A 57 29.87 21.20 -10.32
C GLN A 57 29.88 22.72 -10.16
N LEU A 58 29.59 23.46 -11.24
CA LEU A 58 29.51 24.92 -11.20
C LEU A 58 28.33 25.39 -10.33
N GLU A 59 27.17 24.78 -10.49
CA GLU A 59 25.99 25.07 -9.66
C GLU A 59 26.20 24.67 -8.19
N ALA A 60 26.99 23.62 -7.93
CA ALA A 60 27.29 23.17 -6.56
C ALA A 60 28.44 23.95 -5.88
N ALA A 61 29.21 24.77 -6.60
CA ALA A 61 30.35 25.50 -6.08
C ALA A 61 30.00 26.55 -4.99
N PRO A 62 28.93 27.36 -5.12
CA PRO A 62 28.59 28.37 -4.10
C PRO A 62 27.84 27.81 -2.88
N ILE A 63 27.51 26.51 -2.87
CA ILE A 63 26.70 25.89 -1.82
C ILE A 63 27.48 25.81 -0.51
N GLN A 64 26.92 26.39 0.55
CA GLN A 64 27.52 26.42 1.88
C GLN A 64 27.19 25.15 2.69
N ASP A 65 25.92 24.76 2.70
CA ASP A 65 25.48 23.53 3.37
C ASP A 65 25.85 22.31 2.51
N ARG A 66 26.81 21.50 2.95
CA ARG A 66 27.30 20.33 2.17
C ARG A 66 26.53 19.03 2.46
N SER A 67 25.38 19.10 3.14
CA SER A 67 24.68 17.91 3.64
C SER A 67 24.13 17.00 2.52
N LEU A 68 23.94 17.51 1.30
CA LEU A 68 23.42 16.72 0.17
C LEU A 68 24.50 16.27 -0.83
N ASP A 69 25.78 16.52 -0.57
CA ASP A 69 26.88 16.16 -1.48
C ASP A 69 26.95 14.66 -1.79
N GLY A 70 26.71 13.81 -0.80
CA GLY A 70 26.70 12.37 -0.99
C GLY A 70 25.58 11.93 -1.93
N TYR A 71 24.40 12.56 -1.85
CA TYR A 71 23.29 12.31 -2.75
C TYR A 71 23.55 12.82 -4.17
N LEU A 72 24.14 14.00 -4.31
CA LEU A 72 24.50 14.59 -5.61
C LEU A 72 25.54 13.74 -6.34
N SER A 73 26.61 13.37 -5.63
CA SER A 73 27.65 12.50 -6.17
C SER A 73 27.14 11.08 -6.46
N PHE A 74 26.26 10.53 -5.63
CA PHE A 74 25.61 9.24 -5.90
C PHE A 74 24.86 9.25 -7.25
N ARG A 75 24.13 10.34 -7.55
CA ARG A 75 23.40 10.47 -8.82
C ARG A 75 24.34 10.48 -10.03
N ALA A 76 25.53 11.08 -9.90
CA ALA A 76 26.54 11.03 -10.94
C ALA A 76 27.13 9.62 -11.11
N LEU A 77 27.50 8.95 -10.00
CA LEU A 77 28.08 7.61 -10.01
C LEU A 77 27.13 6.55 -10.59
N MET A 78 25.84 6.68 -10.30
CA MET A 78 24.79 5.73 -10.68
C MET A 78 24.00 6.21 -11.91
N HIS A 79 24.52 7.17 -12.67
CA HIS A 79 23.85 7.66 -13.86
C HIS A 79 23.67 6.52 -14.88
N PRO A 80 22.48 6.35 -15.50
CA PRO A 80 22.19 5.15 -16.29
C PRO A 80 23.01 5.03 -17.58
N THR A 81 23.40 6.15 -18.18
CA THR A 81 24.03 6.17 -19.52
C THR A 81 25.29 7.04 -19.62
N ALA A 82 25.28 8.24 -19.06
CA ALA A 82 26.36 9.23 -19.18
C ALA A 82 27.64 8.95 -18.36
N HIS A 83 27.60 8.06 -17.37
CA HIS A 83 28.79 7.75 -16.57
C HIS A 83 28.79 6.30 -16.09
N LYS A 84 29.97 5.67 -16.11
CA LYS A 84 30.18 4.30 -15.64
C LYS A 84 31.25 4.32 -14.56
N ALA A 85 30.82 4.38 -13.30
CA ALA A 85 31.73 4.49 -12.16
C ALA A 85 32.74 3.33 -12.07
N SER A 86 34.01 3.65 -11.90
CA SER A 86 35.07 2.69 -11.59
C SER A 86 34.94 2.14 -10.16
N PHE A 87 35.65 1.03 -9.88
CA PHE A 87 35.73 0.51 -8.51
C PHE A 87 36.28 1.56 -7.53
N ASP A 88 37.31 2.31 -7.93
CA ASP A 88 37.96 3.32 -7.10
C ASP A 88 37.04 4.49 -6.77
N GLU A 89 36.23 4.94 -7.73
CA GLU A 89 35.20 5.96 -7.50
C GLU A 89 34.13 5.47 -6.50
N LEU A 90 33.64 4.24 -6.66
CA LEU A 90 32.64 3.66 -5.76
C LEU A 90 33.21 3.44 -4.34
N SER A 91 34.45 2.95 -4.24
CA SER A 91 35.15 2.74 -2.97
C SER A 91 35.45 4.07 -2.26
N SER A 92 35.88 5.09 -3.00
CA SER A 92 36.12 6.44 -2.49
C SER A 92 34.83 7.15 -2.06
N TRP A 93 33.71 6.84 -2.70
CA TRP A 93 32.41 7.33 -2.28
C TRP A 93 31.97 6.66 -0.97
N LEU A 94 32.12 5.34 -0.86
CA LEU A 94 31.79 4.58 0.35
C LEU A 94 32.62 5.00 1.57
N SER A 95 33.88 5.38 1.39
CA SER A 95 34.70 5.87 2.51
C SER A 95 34.17 7.19 3.10
N LYS A 96 33.41 7.97 2.33
CA LYS A 96 32.87 9.27 2.74
C LYS A 96 31.39 9.23 3.13
N PHE A 97 30.60 8.36 2.51
CA PHE A 97 29.13 8.42 2.56
C PHE A 97 28.46 7.07 2.90
N ARG A 98 29.19 6.16 3.56
CA ARG A 98 28.64 4.85 4.00
C ARG A 98 27.53 4.95 5.04
N ASP A 99 27.32 6.12 5.65
CA ASP A 99 26.21 6.41 6.56
C ASP A 99 24.89 6.68 5.82
N LEU A 100 24.93 6.93 4.50
CA LEU A 100 23.73 7.23 3.74
C LEU A 100 22.90 5.96 3.45
N PRO A 101 21.56 6.03 3.52
CA PRO A 101 20.67 4.89 3.25
C PRO A 101 20.85 4.20 1.89
N LEU A 102 21.43 4.91 0.91
CA LEU A 102 21.67 4.42 -0.44
C LEU A 102 23.05 3.73 -0.62
N ALA A 103 23.87 3.69 0.43
CA ALA A 103 25.22 3.13 0.40
C ALA A 103 25.22 1.63 0.05
N ASP A 104 24.17 0.88 0.40
CA ASP A 104 24.00 -0.54 0.02
C ASP A 104 24.07 -0.76 -1.50
N ARG A 105 23.52 0.17 -2.28
CA ARG A 105 23.55 0.09 -3.75
C ARG A 105 24.95 0.32 -4.29
N VAL A 106 25.68 1.27 -3.72
CA VAL A 106 27.07 1.56 -4.10
C VAL A 106 27.97 0.40 -3.70
N PHE A 107 27.81 -0.14 -2.49
CA PHE A 107 28.55 -1.32 -2.02
C PHE A 107 28.31 -2.54 -2.91
N SER A 108 27.05 -2.82 -3.25
CA SER A 108 26.70 -3.94 -4.13
C SER A 108 27.32 -3.81 -5.52
N LEU A 109 27.37 -2.59 -6.06
CA LEU A 109 27.99 -2.33 -7.35
C LEU A 109 29.52 -2.42 -7.27
N ALA A 110 30.12 -1.89 -6.20
CA ALA A 110 31.56 -1.94 -5.95
C ALA A 110 32.04 -3.39 -5.81
N ALA A 111 31.32 -4.21 -5.03
CA ALA A 111 31.66 -5.63 -4.85
C ALA A 111 31.65 -6.41 -6.16
N LYS A 112 30.71 -6.12 -7.08
CA LYS A 112 30.67 -6.72 -8.42
C LYS A 112 31.81 -6.28 -9.33
N ARG A 113 32.40 -5.10 -9.07
CA ARG A 113 33.47 -4.49 -9.87
C ARG A 113 34.84 -4.61 -9.20
N GLN A 114 34.93 -5.35 -8.10
CA GLN A 114 36.14 -5.48 -7.31
C GLN A 114 37.22 -6.25 -8.09
N PRO A 115 38.43 -5.69 -8.28
CA PRO A 115 39.54 -6.43 -8.86
C PRO A 115 40.01 -7.53 -7.90
N GLY A 116 40.62 -8.60 -8.44
CA GLY A 116 40.97 -9.81 -7.68
C GLY A 116 41.89 -9.62 -6.46
N GLU A 117 42.64 -8.52 -6.39
CA GLU A 117 43.52 -8.14 -5.26
C GLU A 117 43.10 -6.82 -4.58
N ALA A 118 41.82 -6.42 -4.63
CA ALA A 118 41.40 -5.13 -4.07
C ALA A 118 41.31 -5.11 -2.53
N VAL A 119 41.56 -3.91 -1.98
CA VAL A 119 41.33 -3.53 -0.58
C VAL A 119 39.89 -3.84 -0.14
N ALA A 120 39.72 -4.28 1.11
CA ALA A 120 38.42 -4.57 1.69
C ALA A 120 37.47 -3.36 1.60
N LEU A 121 36.27 -3.58 1.04
CA LEU A 121 35.27 -2.53 0.85
C LEU A 121 34.70 -2.03 2.20
N PRO A 122 34.60 -0.70 2.41
CA PRO A 122 33.87 -0.16 3.55
C PRO A 122 32.41 -0.61 3.51
N ARG A 123 31.94 -1.24 4.59
CA ARG A 123 30.56 -1.70 4.69
C ARG A 123 29.61 -0.53 4.97
N PRO A 124 28.40 -0.51 4.37
CA PRO A 124 27.35 0.43 4.74
C PRO A 124 27.05 0.37 6.25
N GLU A 125 26.90 1.54 6.87
CA GLU A 125 26.53 1.66 8.29
C GLU A 125 25.01 1.62 8.48
N VAL A 126 24.28 2.05 7.45
CA VAL A 126 22.82 2.04 7.40
C VAL A 126 22.41 1.02 6.34
N ALA A 127 22.35 -0.24 6.72
CA ALA A 127 21.51 -1.18 5.98
C ALA A 127 20.05 -0.80 6.28
N LEU A 128 19.24 -0.51 5.26
CA LEU A 128 17.82 -0.24 5.49
C LEU A 128 17.22 -1.45 6.21
N VAL A 129 16.78 -1.25 7.46
CA VAL A 129 16.26 -2.33 8.32
C VAL A 129 15.14 -3.09 7.62
N ASP A 130 14.32 -2.42 6.81
CA ASP A 130 13.25 -3.05 6.05
C ASP A 130 13.72 -3.97 4.92
N THR A 131 14.80 -3.64 4.19
CA THR A 131 15.31 -4.52 3.14
C THR A 131 16.05 -5.72 3.72
N ALA A 132 16.91 -5.49 4.72
CA ALA A 132 17.59 -6.57 5.43
C ALA A 132 16.59 -7.47 6.18
N ARG A 133 15.61 -6.91 6.88
CA ARG A 133 14.54 -7.66 7.55
C ARG A 133 13.64 -8.37 6.54
N SER A 134 13.30 -7.74 5.40
CA SER A 134 12.51 -8.39 4.36
C SER A 134 13.25 -9.59 3.77
N GLU A 135 14.57 -9.52 3.58
CA GLU A 135 15.34 -10.68 3.10
C GLU A 135 15.42 -11.80 4.14
N ILE A 136 15.61 -11.47 5.41
CA ILE A 136 15.69 -12.44 6.51
C ILE A 136 14.33 -13.13 6.77
N THR A 137 13.22 -12.40 6.63
CA THR A 137 11.86 -12.91 6.88
C THR A 137 11.24 -13.62 5.68
N ARG A 138 11.76 -13.40 4.47
CA ARG A 138 11.23 -13.98 3.23
C ARG A 138 11.04 -15.51 3.28
N PRO A 139 12.02 -16.31 3.75
CA PRO A 139 11.86 -17.78 3.78
C PRO A 139 10.67 -18.25 4.62
N ALA A 140 10.40 -17.61 5.76
CA ALA A 140 9.27 -17.95 6.62
C ALA A 140 7.92 -17.70 5.93
N ARG A 141 7.82 -16.56 5.22
CA ARG A 141 6.66 -16.19 4.41
C ARG A 141 6.42 -17.16 3.25
N GLU A 142 7.47 -17.49 2.50
CA GLU A 142 7.40 -18.42 1.37
C GLU A 142 6.92 -19.81 1.82
N ALA A 143 7.45 -20.32 2.92
CA ALA A 143 6.98 -21.56 3.53
C ALA A 143 5.49 -21.47 3.91
N PHE A 144 5.05 -20.36 4.51
CA PHE A 144 3.65 -20.21 4.92
C PHE A 144 2.69 -20.23 3.72
N TYR A 145 2.99 -19.43 2.68
CA TYR A 145 2.12 -19.29 1.50
C TYR A 145 2.18 -20.47 0.52
N SER A 146 3.19 -21.33 0.63
CA SER A 146 3.24 -22.60 -0.09
C SER A 146 2.45 -23.72 0.60
N GLY A 147 1.95 -23.48 1.81
CA GLY A 147 1.14 -24.43 2.56
C GLY A 147 1.88 -25.11 3.72
N ASP A 148 3.21 -24.97 3.82
CA ASP A 148 4.03 -25.59 4.86
C ASP A 148 4.06 -24.76 6.14
N ALA A 149 2.98 -24.88 6.92
CA ALA A 149 2.83 -24.17 8.20
C ALA A 149 3.91 -24.55 9.22
N ARG A 150 4.43 -25.80 9.20
CA ARG A 150 5.42 -26.24 10.18
C ARG A 150 6.77 -25.59 9.94
N THR A 151 7.26 -25.62 8.69
CA THR A 151 8.51 -24.95 8.33
C THR A 151 8.39 -23.44 8.50
N ALA A 152 7.25 -22.86 8.10
CA ALA A 152 6.97 -21.44 8.30
C ALA A 152 7.09 -21.01 9.76
N PHE A 153 6.50 -21.80 10.66
CA PHE A 153 6.53 -21.54 12.09
C PHE A 153 7.98 -21.52 12.62
N GLN A 154 8.77 -22.55 12.32
CA GLN A 154 10.16 -22.66 12.76
C GLN A 154 11.02 -21.49 12.26
N LEU A 155 10.89 -21.16 10.97
CA LEU A 155 11.63 -20.05 10.37
C LEU A 155 11.21 -18.71 10.97
N ALA A 156 9.91 -18.48 11.14
CA ALA A 156 9.36 -17.25 11.70
C ALA A 156 9.82 -17.02 13.15
N MET A 157 9.85 -18.07 13.97
CA MET A 157 10.36 -18.01 15.35
C MET A 157 11.82 -17.55 15.38
N ASN A 158 12.66 -18.15 14.53
CA ASN A 158 14.10 -17.87 14.50
C ASN A 158 14.44 -16.42 14.16
N VAL A 159 13.60 -15.79 13.34
CA VAL A 159 13.81 -14.41 12.86
C VAL A 159 12.91 -13.38 13.56
N GLY A 160 12.11 -13.81 14.54
CA GLY A 160 11.19 -12.94 15.28
C GLY A 160 10.01 -12.41 14.45
N GLU A 161 9.58 -13.12 13.41
CA GLU A 161 8.42 -12.75 12.59
C GLU A 161 7.10 -13.21 13.23
N ARG A 162 6.67 -12.47 14.26
CA ARG A 162 5.53 -12.82 15.13
C ARG A 162 4.22 -13.06 14.36
N TRP A 163 3.92 -12.27 13.33
CA TRP A 163 2.69 -12.41 12.55
C TRP A 163 2.60 -13.75 11.82
N ILE A 164 3.66 -14.12 11.10
CA ILE A 164 3.73 -15.41 10.39
C ILE A 164 3.79 -16.58 11.37
N ALA A 165 4.50 -16.42 12.50
CA ALA A 165 4.50 -17.45 13.55
C ALA A 165 3.09 -17.69 14.10
N GLY A 166 2.31 -16.63 14.37
CA GLY A 166 0.92 -16.74 14.83
C GLY A 166 0.00 -17.42 13.82
N LEU A 167 0.05 -17.01 12.55
CA LEU A 167 -0.76 -17.62 11.48
C LEU A 167 -0.37 -19.08 11.21
N ALA A 168 0.93 -19.40 11.26
CA ALA A 168 1.42 -20.76 11.09
C ALA A 168 0.96 -21.65 12.26
N ALA A 169 1.06 -21.18 13.51
CA ALA A 169 0.54 -21.89 14.68
C ALA A 169 -0.98 -22.11 14.60
N TRP A 170 -1.74 -21.10 14.16
CA TRP A 170 -3.18 -21.22 13.92
C TRP A 170 -3.50 -22.34 12.91
N ARG A 171 -2.78 -22.40 11.78
CA ARG A 171 -2.96 -23.45 10.77
C ARG A 171 -2.61 -24.85 11.28
N MET A 172 -1.70 -24.94 12.25
CA MET A 172 -1.37 -26.20 12.93
C MET A 172 -2.34 -26.53 14.07
N GLN A 173 -3.38 -25.71 14.29
CA GLN A 173 -4.33 -25.82 15.40
C GLN A 173 -3.67 -25.69 16.79
N ASP A 174 -2.47 -25.11 16.85
CA ASP A 174 -1.80 -24.76 18.10
C ASP A 174 -2.26 -23.36 18.52
N TYR A 175 -3.48 -23.30 19.05
CA TYR A 175 -4.12 -22.04 19.42
C TYR A 175 -3.43 -21.34 20.60
N GLY A 176 -2.69 -22.08 21.43
CA GLY A 176 -1.87 -21.51 22.51
C GLY A 176 -0.74 -20.65 21.93
N GLN A 177 0.11 -21.24 21.08
CA GLN A 177 1.19 -20.46 20.45
C GLN A 177 0.65 -19.39 19.51
N ALA A 178 -0.45 -19.66 18.79
CA ALA A 178 -1.10 -18.64 17.98
C ALA A 178 -1.51 -17.43 18.83
N HIS A 179 -2.18 -17.66 19.96
CA HIS A 179 -2.55 -16.60 20.89
C HIS A 179 -1.33 -15.77 21.33
N ASP A 180 -0.27 -16.43 21.78
CA ASP A 180 0.91 -15.74 22.33
C ASP A 180 1.60 -14.83 21.30
N TYR A 181 1.75 -15.30 20.06
CA TYR A 181 2.35 -14.50 18.99
C TYR A 181 1.45 -13.34 18.55
N PHE A 182 0.15 -13.57 18.40
CA PHE A 182 -0.79 -12.51 18.05
C PHE A 182 -0.94 -11.47 19.17
N ALA A 183 -0.92 -11.90 20.44
CA ALA A 183 -0.93 -11.02 21.59
C ALA A 183 0.31 -10.11 21.64
N GLN A 184 1.48 -10.63 21.27
CA GLN A 184 2.69 -9.80 21.14
C GLN A 184 2.55 -8.76 20.02
N VAL A 185 1.98 -9.13 18.87
CA VAL A 185 1.69 -8.16 17.78
C VAL A 185 0.70 -7.08 18.25
N ALA A 186 -0.34 -7.46 18.98
CA ALA A 186 -1.36 -6.53 19.49
C ALA A 186 -0.81 -5.49 20.48
N ARG A 187 0.12 -5.93 21.35
CA ARG A 187 0.74 -5.13 22.42
C ARG A 187 1.94 -4.31 21.95
N ASP A 188 2.42 -4.53 20.74
CA ASP A 188 3.54 -3.79 20.17
C ASP A 188 3.06 -2.40 19.70
N ASP A 189 3.30 -1.39 20.53
CA ASP A 189 2.92 0.01 20.24
C ASP A 189 3.66 0.62 19.04
N GLU A 190 4.73 -0.03 18.55
CA GLU A 190 5.49 0.38 17.37
C GLU A 190 4.86 -0.11 16.07
N THR A 191 3.94 -1.07 16.16
CA THR A 191 3.26 -1.65 15.00
C THR A 191 2.13 -0.74 14.50
N ASP A 192 1.90 -0.74 13.18
CA ASP A 192 0.80 0.02 12.57
C ASP A 192 -0.58 -0.42 13.11
N PRO A 193 -1.54 0.50 13.32
CA PRO A 193 -2.86 0.17 13.85
C PRO A 193 -3.62 -0.95 13.11
N TRP A 194 -3.44 -1.13 11.80
CA TRP A 194 -4.05 -2.24 11.06
C TRP A 194 -3.53 -3.58 11.55
N LEU A 195 -2.21 -3.73 11.61
CA LEU A 195 -1.58 -4.98 12.04
C LEU A 195 -1.77 -5.23 13.55
N ARG A 196 -1.80 -4.17 14.38
CA ARG A 196 -2.13 -4.30 15.81
C ARG A 196 -3.57 -4.77 16.03
N SER A 197 -4.52 -4.18 15.31
CA SER A 197 -5.93 -4.57 15.38
C SER A 197 -6.14 -5.99 14.87
N ALA A 198 -5.44 -6.37 13.79
CA ALA A 198 -5.40 -7.75 13.30
C ALA A 198 -4.84 -8.70 14.37
N GLY A 199 -3.68 -8.39 14.96
CA GLY A 199 -3.09 -9.16 16.06
C GLY A 199 -4.04 -9.32 17.24
N ALA A 200 -4.71 -8.24 17.65
CA ALA A 200 -5.69 -8.30 18.72
C ALA A 200 -6.88 -9.20 18.35
N TYR A 201 -7.42 -9.06 17.15
CA TYR A 201 -8.55 -9.86 16.69
C TYR A 201 -8.21 -11.36 16.59
N TRP A 202 -7.05 -11.70 16.02
CA TRP A 202 -6.60 -13.08 15.93
C TRP A 202 -6.22 -13.67 17.29
N ALA A 203 -5.66 -12.88 18.22
CA ALA A 203 -5.46 -13.31 19.60
C ALA A 203 -6.79 -13.63 20.31
N ALA A 204 -7.83 -12.84 20.04
CA ALA A 204 -9.19 -13.10 20.52
C ALA A 204 -9.75 -14.40 19.93
N ARG A 205 -9.59 -14.63 18.62
CA ARG A 205 -10.00 -15.88 17.97
C ARG A 205 -9.29 -17.10 18.56
N SER A 206 -7.99 -17.00 18.84
CA SER A 206 -7.23 -18.08 19.48
C SER A 206 -7.74 -18.37 20.89
N ALA A 207 -8.06 -17.33 21.66
CA ALA A 207 -8.65 -17.49 22.99
C ALA A 207 -10.05 -18.15 22.94
N VAL A 208 -10.88 -17.82 21.95
CA VAL A 208 -12.17 -18.52 21.71
C VAL A 208 -11.94 -20.01 21.44
N ALA A 209 -10.97 -20.36 20.59
CA ALA A 209 -10.64 -21.75 20.28
C ALA A 209 -10.11 -22.53 21.50
N LEU A 210 -9.48 -21.85 22.46
CA LEU A 210 -9.04 -22.39 23.74
C LEU A 210 -10.16 -22.45 24.82
N GLY A 211 -11.35 -21.90 24.54
CA GLY A 211 -12.44 -21.80 25.52
C GLY A 211 -12.28 -20.69 26.56
N ASP A 212 -11.33 -19.77 26.38
CA ASP A 212 -11.08 -18.65 27.29
C ASP A 212 -11.87 -17.41 26.84
N ALA A 213 -13.14 -17.36 27.25
CA ALA A 213 -14.05 -16.27 26.90
C ALA A 213 -13.61 -14.91 27.47
N ALA A 214 -12.96 -14.88 28.62
CA ALA A 214 -12.53 -13.64 29.27
C ALA A 214 -11.39 -12.97 28.47
N THR A 215 -10.37 -13.76 28.13
CA THR A 215 -9.25 -13.30 27.29
C THR A 215 -9.74 -12.95 25.89
N ALA A 216 -10.64 -13.74 25.30
CA ALA A 216 -11.25 -13.44 24.01
C ALA A 216 -11.92 -12.06 24.01
N GLN A 217 -12.74 -11.78 25.04
CA GLN A 217 -13.44 -10.50 25.14
C GLN A 217 -12.48 -9.31 25.34
N ALA A 218 -11.40 -9.50 26.10
CA ALA A 218 -10.39 -8.46 26.31
C ALA A 218 -9.69 -8.07 25.00
N PHE A 219 -9.24 -9.06 24.24
CA PHE A 219 -8.57 -8.82 22.95
C PHE A 219 -9.53 -8.33 21.86
N LEU A 220 -10.79 -8.75 21.88
CA LEU A 220 -11.81 -8.23 20.97
C LEU A 220 -12.06 -6.73 21.21
N ARG A 221 -12.16 -6.32 22.48
CA ARG A 221 -12.25 -4.89 22.83
C ARG A 221 -11.00 -4.12 22.42
N LEU A 222 -9.81 -4.73 22.53
CA LEU A 222 -8.56 -4.11 22.09
C LEU A 222 -8.55 -3.89 20.57
N ALA A 223 -8.98 -4.88 19.78
CA ALA A 223 -9.10 -4.73 18.33
C ALA A 223 -10.09 -3.62 17.94
N ALA A 224 -11.22 -3.53 18.65
CA ALA A 224 -12.27 -2.54 18.44
C ALA A 224 -11.85 -1.09 18.73
N GLN A 225 -10.70 -0.86 19.41
CA GLN A 225 -10.16 0.50 19.61
C GLN A 225 -9.66 1.16 18.32
N SER A 226 -9.55 0.40 17.23
CA SER A 226 -9.19 0.90 15.89
C SER A 226 -10.37 0.74 14.90
N PRO A 227 -11.51 1.41 15.10
CA PRO A 227 -12.74 1.20 14.32
C PRO A 227 -12.63 1.61 12.83
N GLN A 228 -11.52 2.19 12.42
CA GLN A 228 -11.19 2.51 11.03
C GLN A 228 -10.57 1.34 10.25
N THR A 229 -10.12 0.28 10.94
CA THR A 229 -9.42 -0.86 10.31
C THR A 229 -10.40 -1.99 10.04
N PHE A 230 -10.05 -2.87 9.11
CA PHE A 230 -10.87 -4.04 8.76
C PHE A 230 -11.21 -4.90 10.00
N TYR A 231 -10.19 -5.35 10.74
CA TYR A 231 -10.38 -6.15 11.94
C TYR A 231 -11.01 -5.38 13.10
N GLY A 232 -10.78 -4.07 13.20
CA GLY A 232 -11.39 -3.23 14.22
C GLY A 232 -12.88 -3.05 14.00
N MET A 233 -13.34 -2.90 12.75
CA MET A 233 -14.77 -2.85 12.41
C MET A 233 -15.47 -4.17 12.73
N ILE A 234 -14.84 -5.31 12.41
CA ILE A 234 -15.38 -6.64 12.74
C ILE A 234 -15.50 -6.80 14.26
N ALA A 235 -14.43 -6.45 14.99
CA ALA A 235 -14.37 -6.55 16.44
C ALA A 235 -15.41 -5.63 17.12
N GLU A 236 -15.50 -4.38 16.69
CA GLU A 236 -16.50 -3.41 17.14
C GLU A 236 -17.90 -4.00 16.99
N ARG A 237 -18.21 -4.55 15.80
CA ARG A 237 -19.51 -5.11 15.52
C ARG A 237 -19.81 -6.34 16.38
N GLN A 238 -18.84 -7.23 16.55
CA GLN A 238 -19.01 -8.44 17.38
C GLN A 238 -19.23 -8.08 18.86
N VAL A 239 -18.56 -7.05 19.38
CA VAL A 239 -18.82 -6.51 20.74
C VAL A 239 -20.25 -5.97 20.83
N GLN A 240 -20.69 -5.15 19.87
CA GLN A 240 -22.05 -4.61 19.85
C GLN A 240 -23.13 -5.70 19.82
N MET A 241 -22.94 -6.73 18.99
CA MET A 241 -23.87 -7.87 18.91
C MET A 241 -23.97 -8.64 20.23
N THR A 242 -22.84 -8.84 20.91
CA THR A 242 -22.81 -9.47 22.25
C THR A 242 -23.53 -8.61 23.28
N MET A 243 -23.41 -7.29 23.21
CA MET A 243 -24.04 -6.36 24.15
C MET A 243 -25.53 -6.14 23.89
N ALA A 244 -25.99 -6.20 22.64
CA ALA A 244 -27.41 -6.14 22.29
C ALA A 244 -28.22 -7.31 22.90
N GLN A 245 -27.54 -8.39 23.31
CA GLN A 245 -28.11 -9.53 24.02
C GLN A 245 -28.03 -9.39 25.57
N ALA A 246 -27.38 -8.33 26.09
CA ALA A 246 -27.22 -8.06 27.51
C ALA A 246 -28.11 -6.86 27.97
N PRO A 247 -28.51 -6.76 29.25
CA PRO A 247 -29.25 -5.61 29.75
C PRO A 247 -28.46 -4.31 29.53
N THR A 248 -29.13 -3.32 28.94
CA THR A 248 -28.58 -2.10 28.36
C THR A 248 -27.60 -1.36 29.27
N GLY A 249 -26.32 -1.37 28.91
CA GLY A 249 -25.30 -0.43 29.40
C GLY A 249 -24.82 0.45 28.25
N GLN A 250 -24.90 1.76 28.40
CA GLN A 250 -24.46 2.73 27.38
C GLN A 250 -22.96 2.60 27.10
N PHE A 251 -22.58 2.41 25.83
CA PHE A 251 -21.23 2.66 25.35
C PHE A 251 -21.18 4.02 24.66
N ILE A 252 -20.23 4.85 25.10
CA ILE A 252 -19.85 6.10 24.43
C ILE A 252 -18.72 5.76 23.47
N PRO A 253 -18.85 6.02 22.15
CA PRO A 253 -17.73 5.93 21.23
C PRO A 253 -16.70 6.99 21.63
N ALA A 254 -15.52 6.57 22.08
CA ALA A 254 -14.42 7.49 22.30
C ALA A 254 -13.87 7.92 20.93
N ALA A 255 -14.13 9.17 20.55
CA ALA A 255 -13.45 9.80 19.43
C ALA A 255 -11.97 10.00 19.82
N PHE A 256 -11.10 9.11 19.34
CA PHE A 256 -9.66 9.28 19.50
C PHE A 256 -9.17 10.37 18.52
N ARG A 257 -8.96 11.58 19.04
CA ARG A 257 -8.21 12.62 18.34
C ARG A 257 -6.74 12.43 18.65
N ALA A 258 -5.94 12.04 17.67
CA ALA A 258 -4.49 12.02 17.82
C ALA A 258 -4.01 13.43 18.18
N PRO A 259 -3.16 13.60 19.22
CA PRO A 259 -2.57 14.90 19.52
C PRO A 259 -1.66 15.34 18.36
N GLU A 260 -1.77 16.60 17.95
CA GLU A 260 -0.81 17.21 17.03
C GLU A 260 0.57 17.23 17.72
N PRO A 261 1.62 16.67 17.10
CA PRO A 261 2.95 16.75 17.67
C PRO A 261 3.51 18.18 17.51
N PRO A 262 4.23 18.71 18.51
CA PRO A 262 4.96 19.97 18.36
C PRO A 262 6.05 19.87 17.28
N ALA A 263 6.49 21.02 16.77
CA ALA A 263 7.61 21.11 15.83
C ALA A 263 8.86 20.41 16.39
N SER A 264 9.46 19.53 15.58
CA SER A 264 10.54 18.64 16.04
C SER A 264 11.88 19.38 16.14
N PRO A 265 12.60 19.33 17.28
CA PRO A 265 13.96 19.86 17.41
C PRO A 265 15.01 19.02 16.67
N LEU A 266 14.61 17.97 15.94
CA LEU A 266 15.52 17.04 15.27
C LEU A 266 16.35 17.66 14.14
N LEU A 267 15.86 18.72 13.49
CA LEU A 267 16.58 19.30 12.34
C LEU A 267 18.00 19.75 12.69
N ASP A 268 18.18 20.27 13.91
CA ASP A 268 19.48 20.72 14.40
C ASP A 268 20.24 19.61 15.15
N ALA A 269 19.55 18.54 15.56
CA ALA A 269 20.09 17.49 16.43
C ALA A 269 20.53 16.22 15.70
N ASP A 270 19.97 15.92 14.52
CA ASP A 270 20.30 14.72 13.74
C ASP A 270 20.58 15.06 12.26
N PRO A 271 21.80 14.80 11.74
CA PRO A 271 22.14 15.06 10.35
C PRO A 271 21.20 14.40 9.33
N ARG A 272 20.60 13.25 9.66
CA ARG A 272 19.63 12.57 8.79
C ARG A 272 18.32 13.36 8.69
N ALA A 273 17.87 13.96 9.79
CA ALA A 273 16.67 14.78 9.82
C ALA A 273 16.87 16.06 8.99
N HIS A 274 18.05 16.67 9.10
CA HIS A 274 18.47 17.77 8.26
C HIS A 274 18.45 17.39 6.77
N ARG A 275 19.13 16.29 6.39
CA ARG A 275 19.17 15.80 5.00
C ARG A 275 17.79 15.46 4.46
N ALA A 276 16.93 14.81 5.26
CA ALA A 276 15.56 14.51 4.88
C ALA A 276 14.78 15.78 4.51
N SER A 277 14.86 16.83 5.34
CA SER A 277 14.20 18.11 5.09
C SER A 277 14.81 18.87 3.92
N ALA A 278 16.14 18.88 3.80
CA ALA A 278 16.86 19.47 2.68
C ALA A 278 16.47 18.82 1.34
N LEU A 279 16.40 17.48 1.28
CA LEU A 279 15.95 16.71 0.10
C LEU A 279 14.48 16.99 -0.23
N ALA A 280 13.61 17.03 0.78
CA ALA A 280 12.20 17.36 0.58
C ALA A 280 12.01 18.79 0.05
N GLN A 281 12.78 19.75 0.56
CA GLN A 281 12.76 21.16 0.15
C GLN A 281 13.09 21.36 -1.34
N ILE A 282 13.94 20.49 -1.92
CA ILE A 282 14.30 20.52 -3.34
C ILE A 282 13.48 19.53 -4.20
N GLY A 283 12.39 18.96 -3.67
CA GLY A 283 11.48 18.07 -4.40
C GLY A 283 11.97 16.62 -4.56
N ARG A 284 13.01 16.21 -3.83
CA ARG A 284 13.60 14.86 -3.89
C ARG A 284 12.95 13.92 -2.88
N ALA A 285 11.65 13.69 -3.08
CA ALA A 285 10.79 12.97 -2.13
C ALA A 285 11.21 11.52 -1.87
N ASP A 286 11.77 10.81 -2.86
CA ASP A 286 12.19 9.41 -2.69
C ASP A 286 13.44 9.27 -1.80
N GLU A 287 14.40 10.19 -1.90
CA GLU A 287 15.57 10.19 -1.03
C GLU A 287 15.28 10.77 0.35
N ALA A 288 14.44 11.81 0.43
CA ALA A 288 13.92 12.30 1.71
C ALA A 288 13.25 11.15 2.49
N ARG A 289 12.42 10.35 1.80
CA ARG A 289 11.78 9.16 2.36
C ARG A 289 12.77 8.13 2.91
N GLN A 290 13.89 7.91 2.22
CA GLN A 290 14.92 6.96 2.66
C GLN A 290 15.60 7.43 3.95
N GLU A 291 15.92 8.73 4.07
CA GLU A 291 16.46 9.32 5.30
C GLU A 291 15.48 9.22 6.47
N LEU A 292 14.21 9.54 6.24
CA LEU A 292 13.17 9.46 7.27
C LEU A 292 12.98 8.02 7.77
N ARG A 293 13.01 7.03 6.87
CA ARG A 293 12.94 5.60 7.26
C ARG A 293 14.17 5.17 8.05
N ALA A 294 15.37 5.54 7.59
CA ALA A 294 16.61 5.23 8.30
C ALA A 294 16.64 5.86 9.69
N GLY A 295 16.22 7.11 9.81
CA GLY A 295 16.09 7.82 11.08
C GLY A 295 15.15 7.12 12.05
N LEU A 296 13.94 6.74 11.59
CA LEU A 296 12.97 6.01 12.41
C LEU A 296 13.49 4.62 12.83
N ALA A 297 14.17 3.93 11.91
CA ALA A 297 14.70 2.59 12.15
C ALA A 297 15.88 2.57 13.14
N LEU A 298 16.70 3.63 13.15
CA LEU A 298 17.89 3.76 14.00
C LEU A 298 17.62 4.46 15.34
N ALA A 299 16.42 4.99 15.54
CA ALA A 299 16.00 5.60 16.79
C ALA A 299 16.00 4.58 17.94
N ARG A 300 16.75 4.89 18.99
CA ARG A 300 17.06 4.02 20.13
C ARG A 300 16.06 4.18 21.27
N THR A 301 15.40 5.33 21.35
CA THR A 301 14.45 5.65 22.42
C THR A 301 13.07 5.98 21.88
N GLY A 302 12.05 5.86 22.74
CA GLY A 302 10.69 6.24 22.40
C GLY A 302 10.55 7.73 22.06
N ASP A 303 11.33 8.59 22.71
CA ASP A 303 11.28 10.03 22.46
C ASP A 303 11.99 10.42 21.15
N GLU A 304 13.09 9.76 20.78
CA GLU A 304 13.69 9.89 19.45
C GLU A 304 12.69 9.50 18.35
N ARG A 305 11.98 8.37 18.50
CA ARG A 305 10.96 7.95 17.53
C ARG A 305 9.77 8.91 17.45
N LYS A 306 9.31 9.45 18.58
CA LYS A 306 8.26 10.48 18.60
C LYS A 306 8.71 11.72 17.83
N ALA A 307 9.94 12.16 18.05
CA ALA A 307 10.51 13.30 17.34
C ALA A 307 10.60 13.04 15.83
N TRP A 308 11.02 11.84 15.42
CA TRP A 308 11.04 11.43 14.00
C TRP A 308 9.65 11.39 13.38
N THR A 309 8.67 10.86 14.12
CA THR A 309 7.25 10.84 13.72
C THR A 309 6.68 12.26 13.58
N ALA A 310 7.06 13.17 14.48
CA ALA A 310 6.68 14.58 14.42
C ALA A 310 7.25 15.28 13.19
N LEU A 311 8.52 15.02 12.85
CA LEU A 311 9.16 15.53 11.63
C LEU A 311 8.47 15.01 10.37
N ILE A 312 8.21 13.69 10.30
CA ILE A 312 7.48 13.08 9.18
C ILE A 312 6.10 13.74 9.00
N SER A 313 5.42 14.02 10.11
CA SER A 313 4.09 14.65 10.09
C SER A 313 4.15 16.11 9.64
N SER A 314 5.16 16.88 10.06
CA SER A 314 5.31 18.29 9.67
C SER A 314 5.71 18.48 8.20
N MET A 315 6.33 17.48 7.59
CA MET A 315 6.66 17.49 6.16
C MET A 315 5.46 17.24 5.24
N GLY A 316 4.38 16.65 5.76
CA GLY A 316 3.18 16.32 4.99
C GLY A 316 3.53 15.53 3.71
N PRO A 317 2.86 15.80 2.56
CA PRO A 317 3.11 15.13 1.28
C PRO A 317 4.58 15.09 0.83
N ALA A 318 5.40 16.05 1.25
CA ALA A 318 6.82 16.12 0.88
C ALA A 318 7.67 14.98 1.49
N ALA A 319 7.19 14.32 2.56
CA ALA A 319 7.79 13.09 3.09
C ALA A 319 7.67 11.88 2.13
N GLY A 320 6.80 12.00 1.12
CA GLY A 320 6.49 10.95 0.16
C GLY A 320 5.52 9.87 0.68
N PRO A 321 4.89 9.10 -0.24
CA PRO A 321 3.99 8.01 0.11
C PRO A 321 4.69 6.88 0.88
N GLY A 322 4.06 6.35 1.92
CA GLY A 322 4.55 5.20 2.69
C GLY A 322 5.58 5.49 3.79
N VAL A 323 5.77 6.75 4.18
CA VAL A 323 6.52 7.16 5.40
C VAL A 323 5.65 7.90 6.40
N GLN A 324 4.70 8.71 5.91
CA GLN A 324 3.63 9.20 6.76
C GLN A 324 2.87 8.01 7.35
N ARG A 325 2.59 8.06 8.65
CA ARG A 325 1.53 7.22 9.23
C ARG A 325 0.29 7.48 8.37
N PRO A 326 -0.42 6.44 7.90
CA PRO A 326 -1.62 6.68 7.12
C PRO A 326 -2.54 7.56 7.95
N GLN A 327 -2.89 8.74 7.43
CA GLN A 327 -4.00 9.49 7.99
C GLN A 327 -5.24 8.64 7.74
N TYR A 328 -5.72 8.04 8.82
CA TYR A 328 -6.94 7.26 8.77
C TYR A 328 -8.10 8.21 8.65
N LEU A 329 -8.74 8.18 7.49
CA LEU A 329 -9.85 9.06 7.20
C LEU A 329 -10.94 8.85 8.24
N SER A 330 -11.29 9.94 8.92
CA SER A 330 -12.54 10.03 9.67
C SER A 330 -13.72 9.89 8.71
N PHE A 331 -14.86 9.48 9.23
CA PHE A 331 -16.09 9.26 8.46
C PHE A 331 -16.45 10.41 7.49
N GLY A 332 -16.18 11.66 7.90
CA GLY A 332 -16.46 12.85 7.08
C GLY A 332 -15.44 13.15 5.96
N GLU A 333 -14.31 12.45 5.91
CA GLU A 333 -13.23 12.71 4.94
C GLU A 333 -13.31 11.79 3.70
N TYR A 334 -14.25 10.84 3.70
CA TYR A 334 -14.52 9.97 2.54
C TYR A 334 -15.20 10.75 1.42
N GLN A 335 -14.54 10.80 0.26
CA GLN A 335 -15.08 11.49 -0.91
C GLN A 335 -16.34 10.79 -1.43
N THR A 336 -17.36 11.59 -1.75
CA THR A 336 -18.65 11.12 -2.31
C THR A 336 -19.01 11.83 -3.62
N PRO A 337 -18.10 11.88 -4.63
CA PRO A 337 -18.43 12.48 -5.91
C PRO A 337 -19.60 11.72 -6.56
N THR A 338 -20.40 12.38 -7.38
CA THR A 338 -21.53 11.72 -8.05
C THR A 338 -21.00 10.73 -9.09
N LEU A 339 -21.23 9.44 -8.87
CA LEU A 339 -20.94 8.37 -9.83
C LEU A 339 -22.23 8.01 -10.60
N THR A 340 -22.16 8.04 -11.93
CA THR A 340 -23.27 7.72 -12.83
C THR A 340 -22.86 6.61 -13.80
N PRO A 341 -22.93 5.34 -13.39
CA PRO A 341 -22.68 4.23 -14.31
C PRO A 341 -23.66 4.25 -15.47
N LYS A 342 -23.21 3.82 -16.65
CA LYS A 342 -24.11 3.59 -17.78
C LYS A 342 -25.12 2.52 -17.38
N ASP A 343 -26.41 2.82 -17.58
CA ASP A 343 -27.55 1.96 -17.20
C ASP A 343 -27.74 1.75 -15.68
N GLY A 344 -27.08 2.57 -14.85
CA GLY A 344 -27.25 2.57 -13.39
C GLY A 344 -26.39 1.55 -12.64
N PHE A 345 -26.61 1.48 -11.32
CA PHE A 345 -25.89 0.55 -10.44
C PHE A 345 -26.50 -0.85 -10.53
N THR A 346 -25.69 -1.86 -10.86
CA THR A 346 -26.05 -3.29 -10.86
C THR A 346 -25.41 -4.05 -9.70
N VAL A 347 -24.40 -3.44 -9.07
CA VAL A 347 -23.78 -3.88 -7.82
C VAL A 347 -24.08 -2.82 -6.75
N ASP A 348 -24.01 -3.19 -5.47
CA ASP A 348 -24.18 -2.25 -4.36
C ASP A 348 -23.35 -0.98 -4.58
N LYS A 349 -24.00 0.17 -4.47
CA LYS A 349 -23.39 1.49 -4.71
C LYS A 349 -22.17 1.71 -3.83
N ALA A 350 -22.25 1.40 -2.54
CA ALA A 350 -21.12 1.58 -1.62
C ALA A 350 -19.92 0.72 -2.00
N LEU A 351 -20.12 -0.49 -2.55
CA LEU A 351 -19.03 -1.34 -3.02
C LEU A 351 -18.32 -0.73 -4.23
N VAL A 352 -19.08 -0.15 -5.17
CA VAL A 352 -18.52 0.57 -6.31
C VAL A 352 -17.70 1.78 -5.84
N TYR A 353 -18.20 2.56 -4.88
CA TYR A 353 -17.44 3.69 -4.31
C TYR A 353 -16.15 3.23 -3.62
N ALA A 354 -16.19 2.13 -2.86
CA ALA A 354 -15.03 1.59 -2.17
C ALA A 354 -13.93 1.14 -3.15
N ILE A 355 -14.31 0.44 -4.23
CA ILE A 355 -13.38 0.01 -5.28
C ILE A 355 -12.81 1.23 -6.02
N VAL A 356 -13.65 2.17 -6.47
CA VAL A 356 -13.17 3.37 -7.19
C VAL A 356 -12.22 4.19 -6.33
N ARG A 357 -12.50 4.34 -5.04
CA ARG A 357 -11.63 5.02 -4.08
C ARG A 357 -10.25 4.36 -4.03
N GLN A 358 -10.22 3.02 -3.92
CA GLN A 358 -8.96 2.29 -3.80
C GLN A 358 -8.18 2.21 -5.11
N GLU A 359 -8.88 2.11 -6.24
CA GLU A 359 -8.28 1.90 -7.56
C GLU A 359 -7.76 3.19 -8.21
N SER A 360 -8.54 4.28 -8.13
CA SER A 360 -8.21 5.52 -8.86
C SER A 360 -8.26 6.79 -8.02
N ALA A 361 -8.66 6.69 -6.75
CA ALA A 361 -9.04 7.85 -5.94
C ALA A 361 -10.00 8.79 -6.69
N PHE A 362 -10.97 8.20 -7.41
CA PHE A 362 -11.97 8.89 -8.24
C PHE A 362 -11.40 9.64 -9.46
N ASN A 363 -10.17 9.37 -9.89
CA ASN A 363 -9.62 9.94 -11.12
C ASN A 363 -10.03 9.12 -12.37
N PRO A 364 -10.90 9.66 -13.25
CA PRO A 364 -11.36 8.93 -14.44
C PRO A 364 -10.27 8.74 -15.51
N MET A 365 -9.16 9.48 -15.41
CA MET A 365 -8.02 9.40 -16.32
C MET A 365 -6.86 8.56 -15.77
N ALA A 366 -7.06 7.85 -14.65
CA ALA A 366 -6.03 7.02 -14.04
C ALA A 366 -5.58 5.88 -14.98
N VAL A 367 -4.27 5.66 -15.07
CA VAL A 367 -3.66 4.55 -15.81
C VAL A 367 -2.57 3.93 -14.96
N SER A 368 -2.65 2.62 -14.69
CA SER A 368 -1.59 1.91 -13.97
C SER A 368 -0.39 1.59 -14.87
N PRO A 369 0.81 1.31 -14.31
CA PRO A 369 1.98 0.90 -15.09
C PRO A 369 1.76 -0.34 -15.97
N VAL A 370 0.82 -1.22 -15.58
CA VAL A 370 0.47 -2.44 -16.31
C VAL A 370 -0.72 -2.27 -17.25
N GLY A 371 -1.26 -1.05 -17.37
CA GLY A 371 -2.28 -0.69 -18.35
C GLY A 371 -3.73 -0.81 -17.89
N ALA A 372 -3.98 -0.86 -16.58
CA ALA A 372 -5.34 -0.74 -16.03
C ALA A 372 -5.86 0.70 -16.19
N MET A 373 -7.13 0.90 -16.53
CA MET A 373 -7.64 2.20 -16.97
C MET A 373 -8.93 2.64 -16.25
N GLY A 374 -9.01 3.95 -15.99
CA GLY A 374 -10.21 4.64 -15.53
C GLY A 374 -10.55 4.44 -14.05
N LEU A 375 -11.78 4.79 -13.67
CA LEU A 375 -12.25 4.86 -12.28
C LEU A 375 -12.09 3.55 -11.50
N MET A 376 -12.40 2.42 -12.13
CA MET A 376 -12.33 1.08 -11.53
C MET A 376 -11.09 0.30 -11.98
N GLN A 377 -10.10 0.97 -12.57
CA GLN A 377 -8.82 0.38 -13.05
C GLN A 377 -9.01 -0.95 -13.77
N LEU A 378 -9.78 -0.94 -14.86
CA LEU A 378 -10.01 -2.17 -15.62
C LEU A 378 -8.90 -2.42 -16.62
N MET A 379 -8.39 -3.65 -16.63
CA MET A 379 -7.62 -4.15 -17.75
C MET A 379 -8.53 -4.29 -18.97
N PRO A 380 -8.12 -3.83 -20.17
CA PRO A 380 -8.90 -4.01 -21.40
C PRO A 380 -9.32 -5.46 -21.67
N ALA A 381 -8.46 -6.42 -21.31
CA ALA A 381 -8.76 -7.84 -21.44
C ALA A 381 -9.85 -8.31 -20.46
N SER A 382 -9.85 -7.82 -19.22
CA SER A 382 -10.86 -8.14 -18.20
C SER A 382 -12.21 -7.53 -18.56
N ALA A 383 -12.24 -6.28 -19.01
CA ALA A 383 -13.47 -5.64 -19.50
C ALA A 383 -14.07 -6.41 -20.69
N ALA A 384 -13.25 -6.81 -21.66
CA ALA A 384 -13.72 -7.61 -22.80
C ALA A 384 -14.18 -9.02 -22.40
N LEU A 385 -13.53 -9.64 -21.40
CA LEU A 385 -13.94 -10.95 -20.87
C LEU A 385 -15.30 -10.86 -20.18
N ALA A 386 -15.47 -9.88 -19.29
CA ALA A 386 -16.68 -9.69 -18.50
C ALA A 386 -17.91 -9.36 -19.35
N THR A 387 -17.73 -8.46 -20.31
CA THR A 387 -18.83 -7.94 -21.15
C THR A 387 -19.08 -8.76 -22.41
N GLY A 388 -18.13 -9.63 -22.79
CA GLY A 388 -18.10 -10.27 -24.11
C GLY A 388 -17.79 -9.31 -25.26
N ASP A 389 -17.54 -8.02 -24.99
CA ASP A 389 -17.29 -7.00 -26.00
C ASP A 389 -15.78 -6.84 -26.26
N ASN A 390 -15.31 -7.39 -27.37
CA ASN A 390 -13.90 -7.30 -27.75
C ASN A 390 -13.48 -5.87 -28.18
N THR A 391 -14.38 -4.90 -28.25
CA THR A 391 -14.03 -3.50 -28.52
C THR A 391 -13.16 -2.90 -27.42
N TYR A 392 -13.27 -3.36 -26.15
CA TYR A 392 -12.38 -2.91 -25.08
C TYR A 392 -10.91 -3.21 -25.35
N ARG A 393 -10.58 -4.33 -26.01
CA ARG A 393 -9.21 -4.63 -26.45
C ARG A 393 -8.78 -3.76 -27.64
N LYS A 394 -9.68 -3.54 -28.60
CA LYS A 394 -9.40 -2.80 -29.84
C LYS A 394 -9.34 -1.29 -29.64
N ARG A 395 -10.07 -0.77 -28.65
CA ARG A 395 -10.25 0.67 -28.37
C ARG A 395 -10.24 0.91 -26.85
N PRO A 396 -9.13 0.61 -26.15
CA PRO A 396 -9.09 0.65 -24.68
C PRO A 396 -9.37 2.03 -24.08
N LYS A 397 -9.13 3.11 -24.85
CA LYS A 397 -9.43 4.49 -24.44
C LYS A 397 -10.91 4.76 -24.12
N THR A 398 -11.84 3.89 -24.53
CA THR A 398 -13.26 4.00 -24.13
C THR A 398 -13.42 3.87 -22.60
N LEU A 399 -12.49 3.19 -21.92
CA LEU A 399 -12.46 3.05 -20.46
C LEU A 399 -12.15 4.35 -19.71
N PHE A 400 -11.78 5.44 -20.39
CA PHE A 400 -11.70 6.77 -19.78
C PHE A 400 -13.06 7.47 -19.64
N ASN A 401 -14.10 6.98 -20.33
CA ASN A 401 -15.45 7.47 -20.10
C ASN A 401 -15.96 6.93 -18.74
N PRO A 402 -16.25 7.78 -17.75
CA PRO A 402 -16.61 7.34 -16.40
C PRO A 402 -17.81 6.38 -16.37
N ALA A 403 -18.87 6.70 -17.11
CA ALA A 403 -20.09 5.91 -17.12
C ALA A 403 -19.87 4.51 -17.72
N VAL A 404 -19.09 4.43 -18.81
CA VAL A 404 -18.71 3.16 -19.45
C VAL A 404 -17.80 2.33 -18.54
N ASN A 405 -16.80 2.96 -17.91
CA ASN A 405 -15.87 2.29 -17.02
C ASN A 405 -16.58 1.69 -15.79
N LEU A 406 -17.46 2.48 -15.15
CA LEU A 406 -18.26 2.02 -14.02
C LEU A 406 -19.18 0.86 -14.42
N ARG A 407 -19.77 0.90 -15.61
CA ARG A 407 -20.60 -0.21 -16.09
C ARG A 407 -19.78 -1.48 -16.32
N ALA A 408 -18.68 -1.38 -17.06
CA ALA A 408 -17.80 -2.52 -17.34
C ALA A 408 -17.19 -3.11 -16.07
N GLY A 409 -16.92 -2.28 -15.05
CA GLY A 409 -16.35 -2.74 -13.78
C GLY A 409 -17.36 -3.49 -12.92
N GLN A 410 -18.61 -3.04 -12.92
CA GLN A 410 -19.71 -3.80 -12.32
C GLN A 410 -19.94 -5.14 -13.06
N ASP A 411 -19.91 -5.14 -14.40
CA ASP A 411 -20.01 -6.39 -15.17
C ASP A 411 -18.85 -7.35 -14.84
N TYR A 412 -17.64 -6.83 -14.58
CA TYR A 412 -16.50 -7.65 -14.14
C TYR A 412 -16.68 -8.21 -12.73
N LEU A 413 -17.23 -7.44 -11.79
CA LEU A 413 -17.62 -7.96 -10.48
C LEU A 413 -18.65 -9.09 -10.61
N SER A 414 -19.68 -8.91 -11.45
CA SER A 414 -20.66 -9.96 -11.75
C SER A 414 -20.02 -11.21 -12.34
N TYR A 415 -19.09 -11.05 -13.28
CA TYR A 415 -18.31 -12.16 -13.82
C TYR A 415 -17.54 -12.91 -12.72
N LEU A 416 -16.90 -12.20 -11.78
CA LEU A 416 -16.17 -12.83 -10.68
C LEU A 416 -17.10 -13.59 -9.73
N MET A 417 -18.28 -13.04 -9.43
CA MET A 417 -19.29 -13.69 -8.60
C MET A 417 -19.84 -14.97 -9.24
N ASP A 418 -20.12 -14.94 -10.55
CA ASP A 418 -20.83 -16.04 -11.22
C ASP A 418 -19.89 -17.12 -11.76
N ARG A 419 -18.69 -16.74 -12.20
CA ARG A 419 -17.76 -17.62 -12.93
C ARG A 419 -16.33 -17.64 -12.39
N GLY A 420 -15.98 -16.70 -11.51
CA GLY A 420 -14.63 -16.57 -10.96
C GLY A 420 -14.45 -17.36 -9.67
N VAL A 421 -15.04 -16.86 -8.59
CA VAL A 421 -14.79 -17.33 -7.21
C VAL A 421 -16.07 -17.58 -6.41
N GLY A 422 -17.25 -17.34 -7.01
CA GLY A 422 -18.53 -17.43 -6.29
C GLY A 422 -18.88 -16.13 -5.56
N GLY A 423 -20.04 -16.11 -4.89
CA GLY A 423 -20.56 -14.92 -4.23
C GLY A 423 -19.94 -14.51 -2.89
N ASP A 424 -18.81 -15.09 -2.45
CA ASP A 424 -18.17 -14.63 -1.20
C ASP A 424 -17.48 -13.28 -1.40
N ILE A 425 -17.91 -12.25 -0.68
CA ILE A 425 -17.46 -10.87 -0.94
C ILE A 425 -15.95 -10.69 -0.75
N LEU A 426 -15.33 -11.36 0.23
CA LEU A 426 -13.89 -11.22 0.46
C LEU A 426 -13.11 -11.83 -0.70
N GLN A 427 -13.56 -13.00 -1.19
CA GLN A 427 -12.97 -13.65 -2.35
C GLN A 427 -13.19 -12.85 -3.64
N VAL A 428 -14.38 -12.27 -3.84
CA VAL A 428 -14.68 -11.43 -5.02
C VAL A 428 -13.78 -10.21 -5.06
N VAL A 429 -13.62 -9.50 -3.94
CA VAL A 429 -12.73 -8.33 -3.83
C VAL A 429 -11.27 -8.74 -4.04
N ALA A 430 -10.83 -9.87 -3.48
CA ALA A 430 -9.49 -10.39 -3.72
C ALA A 430 -9.26 -10.72 -5.20
N ALA A 431 -10.24 -11.37 -5.85
CA ALA A 431 -10.17 -11.78 -7.24
C ALA A 431 -10.25 -10.58 -8.21
N TYR A 432 -10.84 -9.47 -7.78
CA TYR A 432 -10.82 -8.22 -8.55
C TYR A 432 -9.38 -7.72 -8.75
N ASN A 433 -8.58 -7.73 -7.68
CA ASN A 433 -7.20 -7.28 -7.69
C ASN A 433 -6.20 -8.33 -8.24
N ALA A 434 -6.28 -9.58 -7.77
CA ALA A 434 -5.31 -10.63 -8.08
C ALA A 434 -5.74 -11.60 -9.20
N GLY A 435 -6.99 -11.48 -9.67
CA GLY A 435 -7.62 -12.48 -10.53
C GLY A 435 -8.13 -13.72 -9.75
N PRO A 436 -9.09 -14.47 -10.33
CA PRO A 436 -9.73 -15.59 -9.64
C PRO A 436 -8.78 -16.77 -9.39
N GLY A 437 -7.80 -16.99 -10.27
CA GLY A 437 -6.89 -18.14 -10.16
C GLY A 437 -6.04 -18.13 -8.88
N ALA A 438 -5.57 -16.96 -8.44
CA ALA A 438 -4.82 -16.82 -7.20
C ALA A 438 -5.69 -17.16 -5.97
N VAL A 439 -6.92 -16.65 -5.94
CA VAL A 439 -7.87 -16.88 -4.86
C VAL A 439 -8.26 -18.35 -4.78
N LEU A 440 -8.66 -18.97 -5.91
CA LEU A 440 -9.04 -20.38 -5.96
C LEU A 440 -7.90 -21.31 -5.51
N LYS A 441 -6.66 -21.02 -5.92
CA LYS A 441 -5.47 -21.77 -5.48
C LYS A 441 -5.28 -21.66 -3.96
N THR A 442 -5.41 -20.46 -3.40
CA THR A 442 -5.29 -20.24 -1.96
C THR A 442 -6.42 -20.93 -1.19
N THR A 443 -7.67 -20.81 -1.64
CA THR A 443 -8.82 -21.50 -1.01
C THR A 443 -8.64 -23.02 -1.01
N ALA A 444 -8.16 -23.59 -2.12
CA ALA A 444 -7.86 -25.03 -2.20
C ALA A 444 -6.75 -25.47 -1.23
N MET A 445 -5.74 -24.62 -1.00
CA MET A 445 -4.65 -24.87 -0.06
C MET A 445 -5.09 -24.76 1.41
N VAL A 446 -5.93 -23.78 1.75
CA VAL A 446 -6.34 -23.50 3.13
C VAL A 446 -7.43 -24.46 3.61
N GLY A 447 -8.34 -24.87 2.71
CA GLY A 447 -9.59 -25.53 3.07
C GLY A 447 -10.70 -24.49 3.32
N ALA A 448 -11.91 -24.77 2.82
CA ALA A 448 -12.96 -23.77 2.61
C ALA A 448 -13.75 -23.33 3.87
N ASP A 449 -13.15 -23.36 5.06
CA ASP A 449 -13.89 -23.18 6.33
C ASP A 449 -13.64 -21.86 7.07
N ASP A 450 -12.65 -21.06 6.64
CA ASP A 450 -12.33 -19.78 7.29
C ASP A 450 -12.04 -18.68 6.24
N PRO A 451 -13.00 -17.76 6.01
CA PRO A 451 -12.85 -16.73 5.00
C PRO A 451 -11.75 -15.72 5.37
N LEU A 452 -11.54 -15.44 6.66
CA LEU A 452 -10.49 -14.52 7.11
C LEU A 452 -9.10 -15.15 6.95
N LEU A 453 -8.96 -16.43 7.32
CA LEU A 453 -7.71 -17.16 7.09
C LEU A 453 -7.38 -17.27 5.60
N THR A 454 -8.39 -17.46 4.76
CA THR A 454 -8.21 -17.50 3.30
C THR A 454 -7.58 -16.21 2.79
N ILE A 455 -8.05 -15.05 3.26
CA ILE A 455 -7.44 -13.76 2.91
C ILE A 455 -6.00 -13.68 3.43
N GLU A 456 -5.75 -14.05 4.69
CA GLU A 456 -4.39 -14.00 5.26
C GLU A 456 -3.38 -14.93 4.57
N CYS A 457 -3.86 -16.00 3.94
CA CYS A 457 -3.04 -16.93 3.17
C CYS A 457 -2.83 -16.52 1.70
N LEU A 458 -3.38 -15.39 1.24
CA LEU A 458 -3.04 -14.85 -0.09
C LEU A 458 -1.55 -14.46 -0.12
N PRO A 459 -0.74 -14.99 -1.07
CA PRO A 459 0.70 -14.73 -1.07
C PRO A 459 1.06 -13.25 -1.27
N ALA A 460 0.26 -12.53 -2.05
CA ALA A 460 0.47 -11.13 -2.35
C ALA A 460 -0.02 -10.25 -1.18
N LEU A 461 0.93 -9.60 -0.48
CA LEU A 461 0.61 -8.62 0.56
C LEU A 461 -0.25 -7.47 0.03
N GLU A 462 -0.01 -7.04 -1.21
CA GLU A 462 -0.82 -6.02 -1.88
C GLU A 462 -2.30 -6.40 -1.93
N THR A 463 -2.62 -7.65 -2.32
CA THR A 463 -3.99 -8.13 -2.42
C THR A 463 -4.68 -8.22 -1.07
N ARG A 464 -3.98 -8.66 -0.02
CA ARG A 464 -4.54 -8.64 1.35
C ARG A 464 -4.90 -7.25 1.80
N ASN A 465 -3.93 -6.34 1.67
CA ASN A 465 -4.14 -4.93 2.00
C ASN A 465 -5.27 -4.31 1.16
N TYR A 466 -5.40 -4.72 -0.09
CA TYR A 466 -6.49 -4.29 -0.97
C TYR A 466 -7.85 -4.75 -0.43
N VAL A 467 -8.00 -6.04 -0.08
CA VAL A 467 -9.24 -6.59 0.48
C VAL A 467 -9.61 -5.86 1.77
N GLU A 468 -8.69 -5.74 2.71
CA GLU A 468 -8.93 -5.08 3.99
C GLU A 468 -9.37 -3.63 3.81
N LYS A 469 -8.69 -2.87 2.93
CA LYS A 469 -9.01 -1.46 2.67
C LYS A 469 -10.33 -1.27 1.93
N VAL A 470 -10.61 -2.10 0.92
CA VAL A 470 -11.88 -2.04 0.17
C VAL A 470 -13.04 -2.40 1.08
N MET A 471 -12.92 -3.43 1.91
CA MET A 471 -14.00 -3.83 2.82
C MET A 471 -14.26 -2.79 3.92
N ALA A 472 -13.21 -2.23 4.52
CA ALA A 472 -13.35 -1.13 5.50
C ALA A 472 -13.99 0.12 4.87
N ALA A 473 -13.58 0.49 3.66
CA ALA A 473 -14.18 1.57 2.91
C ALA A 473 -15.64 1.26 2.53
N TYR A 474 -15.94 0.02 2.15
CA TYR A 474 -17.27 -0.43 1.78
C TYR A 474 -18.26 -0.24 2.94
N TRP A 475 -17.94 -0.74 4.13
CA TRP A 475 -18.81 -0.58 5.30
C TRP A 475 -18.90 0.86 5.77
N THR A 476 -17.84 1.66 5.55
CA THR A 476 -17.89 3.10 5.82
C THR A 476 -18.86 3.79 4.87
N TYR A 477 -18.80 3.53 3.56
CA TYR A 477 -19.75 4.09 2.60
C TYR A 477 -21.19 3.63 2.86
N LYS A 478 -21.43 2.37 3.25
CA LYS A 478 -22.76 1.89 3.67
C LYS A 478 -23.29 2.74 4.81
N ARG A 479 -22.51 2.90 5.89
CA ARG A 479 -22.86 3.75 7.03
C ARG A 479 -23.11 5.20 6.60
N MET A 480 -22.29 5.77 5.71
CA MET A 480 -22.45 7.15 5.19
C MET A 480 -23.73 7.33 4.37
N PHE A 481 -24.14 6.30 3.62
CA PHE A 481 -25.37 6.29 2.85
C PHE A 481 -26.61 5.94 3.70
N GLY A 482 -26.43 5.71 5.02
CA GLY A 482 -27.51 5.35 5.92
C GLY A 482 -28.02 3.91 5.71
N GLU A 483 -27.19 3.05 5.13
CA GLU A 483 -27.53 1.67 4.80
C GLU A 483 -27.00 0.68 5.86
N GLU A 484 -27.68 -0.44 6.02
CA GLU A 484 -27.24 -1.54 6.90
C GLU A 484 -25.97 -2.22 6.36
N THR A 485 -25.14 -2.76 7.26
CA THR A 485 -23.90 -3.48 6.91
C THR A 485 -24.06 -4.99 7.13
N ARG A 486 -24.92 -5.67 6.38
CA ARG A 486 -25.26 -7.08 6.59
C ARG A 486 -24.10 -8.02 6.28
N THR A 487 -23.20 -7.65 5.36
CA THR A 487 -21.96 -8.42 5.15
C THR A 487 -21.00 -8.31 6.34
N LEU A 488 -20.89 -7.14 6.97
CA LEU A 488 -20.14 -6.97 8.23
C LEU A 488 -20.78 -7.78 9.35
N ASP A 489 -22.12 -7.79 9.41
CA ASP A 489 -22.87 -8.55 10.41
C ASP A 489 -22.64 -10.06 10.27
N ALA A 490 -22.70 -10.57 9.04
CA ALA A 490 -22.39 -11.97 8.76
C ALA A 490 -20.95 -12.33 9.16
N LEU A 491 -19.98 -11.48 8.83
CA LEU A 491 -18.58 -11.71 9.16
C LEU A 491 -18.32 -11.68 10.67
N ALA A 492 -18.86 -10.67 11.38
CA ALA A 492 -18.76 -10.53 12.83
C ALA A 492 -19.52 -11.65 13.58
N GLY A 493 -20.58 -12.19 12.98
CA GLY A 493 -21.32 -13.35 13.46
C GLY A 493 -20.64 -14.70 13.17
N GLY A 494 -19.47 -14.70 12.52
CA GLY A 494 -18.71 -15.92 12.24
C GLY A 494 -19.20 -16.73 11.04
N ALA A 495 -19.88 -16.10 10.09
CA ALA A 495 -20.27 -16.76 8.84
C ALA A 495 -19.03 -17.27 8.09
N ARG A 496 -19.07 -18.55 7.68
CA ARG A 496 -17.98 -19.18 6.89
C ARG A 496 -17.97 -18.74 5.42
N ARG A 497 -19.05 -18.11 4.98
CA ARG A 497 -19.22 -17.53 3.65
C ARG A 497 -20.06 -16.27 3.76
N ILE A 498 -19.60 -15.19 3.18
CA ILE A 498 -20.22 -13.87 3.27
C ILE A 498 -20.75 -13.51 1.89
N ASP A 499 -22.01 -13.84 1.64
CA ASP A 499 -22.63 -13.57 0.34
C ASP A 499 -22.71 -12.05 0.10
N VAL A 500 -22.03 -11.57 -0.94
CA VAL A 500 -22.03 -10.17 -1.38
C VAL A 500 -23.44 -9.62 -1.62
N ARG A 501 -24.41 -10.49 -1.93
CA ARG A 501 -25.80 -10.11 -2.18
C ARG A 501 -26.57 -9.75 -0.91
N LEU A 502 -26.03 -10.03 0.28
CA LEU A 502 -26.68 -9.67 1.55
C LEU A 502 -27.00 -8.18 1.65
N ASP A 503 -26.13 -7.34 1.08
CA ASP A 503 -26.25 -5.88 1.14
C ASP A 503 -27.01 -5.25 -0.04
N LEU A 504 -27.47 -6.05 -1.03
CA LEU A 504 -28.28 -5.55 -2.13
C LEU A 504 -29.70 -5.19 -1.65
N ALA A 505 -30.15 -3.97 -1.96
CA ALA A 505 -31.54 -3.56 -1.75
C ALA A 505 -32.46 -4.32 -2.73
N ASN A 506 -33.33 -5.18 -2.19
CA ASN A 506 -34.17 -6.15 -2.92
C ASN A 506 -33.40 -7.24 -3.70
N PRO A 507 -33.22 -8.45 -3.15
CA PRO A 507 -32.77 -9.58 -3.95
C PRO A 507 -33.90 -9.93 -4.91
N ALA A 508 -33.79 -9.54 -6.18
CA ALA A 508 -34.70 -10.07 -7.20
C ALA A 508 -34.69 -11.60 -7.11
N SER A 509 -35.88 -12.18 -7.13
CA SER A 509 -36.21 -13.62 -7.08
C SER A 509 -35.23 -14.50 -7.87
N PRO A 510 -35.06 -15.79 -7.52
CA PRO A 510 -34.07 -16.66 -8.14
C PRO A 510 -34.16 -16.62 -9.66
N GLN A 511 -33.07 -16.18 -10.31
CA GLN A 511 -32.94 -16.35 -11.75
C GLN A 511 -32.97 -17.84 -12.08
N PRO A 512 -33.56 -18.24 -13.22
CA PRO A 512 -33.78 -19.63 -13.57
C PRO A 512 -32.47 -20.41 -13.47
N GLN A 513 -32.52 -21.56 -12.80
CA GLN A 513 -31.43 -22.52 -12.78
C GLN A 513 -31.05 -22.85 -14.23
N VAL A 514 -29.93 -22.28 -14.69
CA VAL A 514 -29.30 -22.74 -15.93
C VAL A 514 -28.73 -24.10 -15.58
N THR A 515 -29.31 -25.13 -16.19
CA THR A 515 -28.85 -26.50 -16.07
C THR A 515 -27.36 -26.54 -16.41
N PRO A 516 -26.50 -27.14 -15.56
CA PRO A 516 -25.09 -27.26 -15.87
C PRO A 516 -24.97 -28.08 -17.16
N GLN A 517 -24.61 -27.43 -18.26
CA GLN A 517 -24.16 -28.15 -19.44
C GLN A 517 -22.84 -28.82 -19.07
N THR A 518 -22.89 -30.13 -18.94
CA THR A 518 -21.71 -30.97 -18.84
C THR A 518 -20.92 -30.80 -20.12
N LEU A 519 -19.81 -30.07 -20.05
CA LEU A 519 -18.82 -30.08 -21.13
C LEU A 519 -18.32 -31.52 -21.25
N GLN A 520 -18.69 -32.19 -22.34
CA GLN A 520 -18.01 -33.41 -22.75
C GLN A 520 -16.54 -33.07 -22.95
N VAL A 521 -15.70 -33.59 -22.06
CA VAL A 521 -14.25 -33.57 -22.20
C VAL A 521 -13.91 -34.48 -23.37
N GLY A 522 -13.73 -33.88 -24.55
CA GLY A 522 -13.10 -34.52 -25.68
C GLY A 522 -11.66 -34.91 -25.30
N ALA A 523 -11.32 -36.15 -25.60
CA ALA A 523 -10.09 -36.81 -25.17
C ALA A 523 -8.80 -36.05 -25.53
N ALA A 524 -7.79 -36.29 -24.70
CA ALA A 524 -6.43 -35.78 -24.75
C ALA A 524 -5.84 -35.59 -26.15
N THR A 525 -5.25 -34.41 -26.39
CA THR A 525 -4.04 -34.33 -27.21
C THR A 525 -3.13 -33.24 -26.66
N THR A 526 -1.87 -33.62 -26.60
CA THR A 526 -0.69 -33.01 -25.99
C THR A 526 -0.19 -31.77 -26.75
N LEU A 527 0.68 -30.98 -26.09
CA LEU A 527 1.60 -29.93 -26.59
C LEU A 527 1.02 -28.49 -26.61
N GLN A 528 1.73 -27.42 -26.23
CA GLN A 528 3.15 -27.24 -25.90
C GLN A 528 3.35 -25.93 -25.12
N THR A 529 4.30 -25.96 -24.20
CA THR A 529 4.97 -24.81 -23.57
C THR A 529 5.56 -23.86 -24.61
N ALA A 530 5.37 -22.55 -24.44
CA ALA A 530 6.22 -21.54 -25.08
C ALA A 530 7.01 -20.82 -23.98
N ALA A 531 8.32 -21.07 -23.98
CA ALA A 531 9.31 -20.32 -23.23
C ALA A 531 9.50 -18.93 -23.84
N PHE A 532 9.81 -17.95 -22.99
CA PHE A 532 10.22 -16.62 -23.39
C PHE A 532 11.74 -16.63 -23.61
N ASP A 533 12.16 -16.16 -24.79
CA ASP A 533 13.45 -15.49 -25.00
C ASP A 533 13.21 -13.97 -25.00
#